data_AF-A0AAV6YKM8-F1
#
_entry.id   AF-A0AAV6YKM8-F1
#
_cell.length_a   1.000
_cell.length_b   1.000
_cell.length_c   1.000
_cell.angle_alpha   90.00
_cell.angle_beta   90.00
_cell.angle_gamma   90.00
#
_symmetry.space_group_name_H-M   'P 1'
#
loop_
_entity.id
_entity.type
_entity.pdbx_description
1 polymer ?
#
loop_
_entity_poly.entity_id
_entity_poly.type
_entity_poly.pdbx_seq_one_letter_code
_entity_poly.pdbx_strand_id
1 'polypeptide(L)'
;EGEVSDSDSNSSSSSSDSDSSSEEEEFCDGYGDDLMGDEEDRARLEQMTEKEREQELFNRIEKREVLKRRFEIKKKLKTAKRKEKKEKKKKHDEEQEKKKQTQILEAQAQV
;
A
#
# COMPACT_ATOMS: atom_id res chain seq x y z
N GLU A 1 -24.94 20.13 -28.23
CA GLU A 1 -25.68 20.68 -27.08
C GLU A 1 -25.92 19.61 -26.01
N GLY A 2 -25.10 19.63 -24.96
CA GLY A 2 -25.16 18.68 -23.85
C GLY A 2 -24.00 18.92 -22.88
N GLU A 3 -23.96 20.12 -22.31
CA GLU A 3 -22.99 20.53 -21.29
C GLU A 3 -23.32 19.83 -19.96
N VAL A 4 -22.32 19.25 -19.30
CA VAL A 4 -22.40 18.90 -17.88
C VAL A 4 -21.19 19.47 -17.16
N SER A 5 -21.51 20.17 -16.07
CA SER A 5 -20.69 21.08 -15.28
C SER A 5 -19.76 20.33 -14.33
N ASP A 6 -18.47 20.70 -14.36
CA ASP A 6 -17.50 20.34 -13.32
C ASP A 6 -17.72 21.25 -12.10
N SER A 7 -18.14 20.66 -10.98
CA SER A 7 -18.11 21.31 -9.67
C SER A 7 -16.94 20.75 -8.87
N ASP A 8 -15.86 21.52 -8.81
CA ASP A 8 -14.74 21.35 -7.90
C ASP A 8 -15.19 21.57 -6.44
N SER A 9 -15.66 20.51 -5.78
CA SER A 9 -15.75 20.48 -4.32
C SER A 9 -14.43 19.99 -3.74
N ASN A 10 -13.57 20.96 -3.40
CA ASN A 10 -12.42 20.79 -2.52
C ASN A 10 -12.91 20.35 -1.14
N SER A 11 -12.98 19.03 -0.93
CA SER A 11 -13.17 18.43 0.38
C SER A 11 -11.82 18.33 1.05
N SER A 12 -11.65 19.17 2.08
CA SER A 12 -10.51 19.30 2.96
C SER A 12 -9.95 17.94 3.42
N SER A 13 -8.65 17.76 3.22
CA SER A 13 -7.87 16.63 3.69
C SER A 13 -7.95 16.47 5.22
N SER A 14 -8.62 15.41 5.68
CA SER A 14 -8.36 14.83 6.99
C SER A 14 -7.81 13.42 6.80
N SER A 15 -6.55 13.35 6.34
CA SER A 15 -5.78 12.11 6.36
C SER A 15 -5.46 11.74 7.80
N SER A 16 -6.41 11.06 8.46
CA SER A 16 -6.12 10.27 9.64
C SER A 16 -5.31 9.05 9.20
N ASP A 17 -3.99 9.24 9.04
CA ASP A 17 -3.02 8.17 8.79
C ASP A 17 -2.82 7.35 10.08
N SER A 18 -3.86 6.61 10.47
CA SER A 18 -3.75 5.57 11.49
C SER A 18 -3.49 4.23 10.80
N ASP A 19 -2.29 4.10 10.21
CA ASP A 19 -1.79 2.83 9.65
C ASP A 19 -0.41 2.54 10.26
N SER A 20 -0.42 2.39 11.59
CA SER A 20 0.70 1.90 12.37
C SER A 20 0.57 0.40 12.60
N SER A 21 0.37 -0.37 11.52
CA SER A 21 0.71 -1.79 11.52
C SER A 21 1.93 -1.98 10.61
N SER A 22 3.09 -2.08 11.22
CA SER A 22 4.39 -2.30 10.56
C SER A 22 4.67 -3.79 10.43
N GLU A 23 3.65 -4.56 10.07
CA GLU A 23 3.77 -5.95 9.65
C GLU A 23 3.87 -5.92 8.11
N GLU A 24 4.85 -6.61 7.53
CA GLU A 24 4.91 -6.77 6.09
C GLU A 24 3.65 -7.52 5.66
N GLU A 25 2.63 -6.78 5.21
CA GLU A 25 1.38 -7.34 4.69
C GLU A 25 1.77 -8.41 3.64
N GLU A 26 1.55 -9.69 3.95
CA GLU A 26 1.80 -10.78 3.02
C GLU A 26 0.64 -10.89 2.03
N PHE A 27 0.97 -11.22 0.79
CA PHE A 27 -0.06 -11.41 -0.23
C PHE A 27 -0.74 -12.76 -0.02
N CYS A 28 -1.99 -12.73 0.44
CA CYS A 28 -2.82 -13.91 0.64
C CYS A 28 -4.05 -13.82 -0.26
N ASP A 29 -4.14 -14.67 -1.28
CA ASP A 29 -5.31 -14.76 -2.17
C ASP A 29 -6.22 -15.96 -1.88
N GLY A 30 -5.87 -16.74 -0.84
CA GLY A 30 -6.64 -17.90 -0.38
C GLY A 30 -6.30 -19.21 -1.07
N TYR A 31 -5.35 -19.23 -2.01
CA TYR A 31 -4.92 -20.44 -2.71
C TYR A 31 -3.42 -20.72 -2.47
N GLY A 32 -3.04 -22.00 -2.53
CA GLY A 32 -1.63 -22.41 -2.49
C GLY A 32 -0.86 -22.04 -3.75
N ASP A 33 0.43 -22.36 -3.77
CA ASP A 33 1.29 -22.18 -4.96
C ASP A 33 0.78 -22.99 -6.17
N ASP A 34 0.09 -24.11 -5.91
CA ASP A 34 -0.54 -24.99 -6.88
C ASP A 34 -1.91 -24.49 -7.39
N LEU A 35 -2.38 -23.32 -6.94
CA LEU A 35 -3.72 -22.74 -7.24
C LEU A 35 -4.89 -23.60 -6.73
N MET A 36 -4.59 -24.58 -5.88
CA MET A 36 -5.57 -25.40 -5.21
C MET A 36 -5.88 -24.79 -3.84
N GLY A 37 -7.14 -24.86 -3.45
CA GLY A 37 -7.58 -24.48 -2.12
C GLY A 37 -7.33 -25.59 -1.10
N ASP A 38 -8.27 -25.72 -0.17
CA ASP A 38 -8.29 -26.80 0.81
C ASP A 38 -8.76 -28.14 0.19
N GLU A 39 -8.94 -29.14 1.04
CA GLU A 39 -9.37 -30.49 0.64
C GLU A 39 -10.73 -30.48 -0.08
N GLU A 40 -11.64 -29.60 0.34
CA GLU A 40 -12.97 -29.46 -0.27
C GLU A 40 -12.87 -28.90 -1.68
N ASP A 41 -12.05 -27.87 -1.88
CA ASP A 41 -11.78 -27.31 -3.21
C ASP A 41 -11.16 -28.35 -4.15
N ARG A 42 -10.21 -29.15 -3.67
CA ARG A 42 -9.60 -30.25 -4.44
C ARG A 42 -10.63 -31.27 -4.87
N ALA A 43 -11.46 -31.74 -3.94
CA ALA A 43 -12.50 -32.72 -4.23
C ALA A 43 -13.51 -32.19 -5.26
N ARG A 44 -13.86 -30.92 -5.18
CA ARG A 44 -14.74 -30.26 -6.16
C ARG A 44 -14.11 -30.22 -7.55
N LEU A 45 -12.83 -29.86 -7.66
CA LEU A 45 -12.12 -29.83 -8.93
C LEU A 45 -11.94 -31.23 -9.53
N GLU A 46 -11.75 -32.26 -8.70
CA GLU A 46 -11.62 -33.64 -9.17
C GLU A 46 -12.92 -34.16 -9.79
N GLN A 47 -14.08 -33.79 -9.23
CA GLN A 47 -15.40 -34.15 -9.76
C GLN A 47 -15.78 -33.42 -11.06
N MET A 48 -15.11 -32.31 -11.38
CA MET A 48 -15.35 -31.55 -12.61
C MET A 48 -14.70 -32.23 -13.82
N THR A 49 -15.25 -31.97 -15.01
CA THR A 49 -14.60 -32.42 -16.26
C THR A 49 -13.28 -31.68 -16.46
N GLU A 50 -12.35 -32.27 -17.22
CA GLU A 50 -11.02 -31.68 -17.48
C GLU A 50 -11.12 -30.24 -17.99
N LYS A 51 -12.03 -29.97 -18.92
CA LYS A 51 -12.27 -28.63 -19.48
C LYS A 51 -12.72 -27.63 -18.40
N GLU A 52 -13.63 -28.03 -17.52
CA GLU A 52 -14.13 -27.16 -16.44
C GLU A 52 -13.06 -26.91 -15.38
N ARG A 53 -12.26 -27.93 -15.07
CA ARG A 53 -11.13 -27.84 -14.15
C ARG A 53 -10.07 -26.87 -14.67
N GLU A 54 -9.67 -27.00 -15.93
CA GLU A 54 -8.70 -26.10 -16.57
C GLU A 54 -9.22 -24.66 -16.62
N GLN A 55 -10.50 -24.47 -16.95
CA GLN A 55 -11.11 -23.14 -16.98
C GLN A 55 -11.13 -22.49 -15.60
N GLU A 56 -11.41 -23.25 -14.54
CA GLU A 56 -11.39 -22.76 -13.17
C GLU A 56 -9.97 -22.38 -12.73
N LEU A 57 -8.97 -23.21 -13.03
CA LEU A 57 -7.56 -22.89 -12.76
C LEU A 57 -7.11 -21.63 -13.52
N PHE A 58 -7.53 -21.48 -14.78
CA PHE A 58 -7.25 -20.28 -15.57
C PHE A 58 -7.85 -19.02 -14.92
N ASN A 59 -9.12 -19.08 -14.51
CA ASN A 59 -9.78 -17.97 -13.82
C ASN A 59 -9.06 -17.60 -12.52
N ARG A 60 -8.52 -18.58 -11.78
CA ARG A 60 -7.76 -18.35 -10.56
C ARG A 60 -6.43 -17.67 -10.84
N ILE A 61 -5.72 -18.10 -11.89
CA ILE A 61 -4.46 -17.46 -12.32
C ILE A 61 -4.71 -15.99 -12.66
N GLU A 62 -5.72 -15.69 -13.48
CA GLU A 62 -6.02 -14.30 -13.86
C GLU A 62 -6.36 -13.44 -12.62
N LYS A 63 -7.19 -13.97 -11.71
CA LYS A 63 -7.51 -13.29 -10.45
C LYS A 63 -6.27 -13.05 -9.61
N ARG A 64 -5.40 -14.05 -9.46
CA ARG A 64 -4.14 -13.96 -8.73
C ARG A 64 -3.24 -12.88 -9.31
N GLU A 65 -3.07 -12.84 -10.63
CA GLU A 65 -2.25 -11.81 -11.29
C GLU A 65 -2.77 -10.39 -11.05
N VAL A 66 -4.09 -10.20 -11.17
CA VAL A 66 -4.72 -8.90 -10.91
C VAL A 66 -4.51 -8.46 -9.47
N LEU A 67 -4.76 -9.36 -8.52
CA LEU A 67 -4.60 -9.07 -7.10
C LEU A 67 -3.15 -8.82 -6.73
N LYS A 68 -2.21 -9.62 -7.24
CA LYS A 68 -0.77 -9.46 -7.00
C LYS A 68 -0.27 -8.12 -7.55
N ARG A 69 -0.67 -7.75 -8.77
CA ARG A 69 -0.35 -6.44 -9.35
C ARG A 69 -0.89 -5.29 -8.51
N ARG A 70 -2.15 -5.37 -8.06
CA ARG A 70 -2.75 -4.37 -7.17
C ARG A 70 -2.00 -4.25 -5.85
N PHE A 71 -1.66 -5.38 -5.24
CA PHE A 71 -0.92 -5.45 -4.00
C PHE A 71 0.48 -4.82 -4.12
N GLU A 72 1.22 -5.13 -5.19
CA GLU A 72 2.53 -4.54 -5.44
C GLU A 72 2.47 -3.02 -5.61
N ILE A 73 1.47 -2.51 -6.35
CA ILE A 73 1.26 -1.07 -6.50
C ILE A 73 0.98 -0.43 -5.14
N LYS A 74 0.07 -1.01 -4.34
CA LYS A 74 -0.25 -0.55 -2.98
C LYS A 74 0.99 -0.53 -2.09
N LYS A 75 1.79 -1.61 -2.09
CA LYS A 75 3.03 -1.74 -1.30
C LYS A 75 4.07 -0.69 -1.71
N LYS A 76 4.26 -0.45 -3.02
CA LYS A 76 5.15 0.59 -3.54
C LYS A 76 4.69 2.00 -3.11
N LEU A 77 3.40 2.31 -3.24
CA LEU A 77 2.84 3.60 -2.83
C LEU A 77 2.97 3.83 -1.31
N LYS A 78 2.66 2.82 -0.48
CA LYS A 78 2.80 2.90 0.99
C LYS A 78 4.26 3.15 1.38
N THR A 79 5.20 2.46 0.74
CA THR A 79 6.64 2.62 1.00
C THR A 79 7.14 4.00 0.59
N ALA A 80 6.74 4.50 -0.58
CA ALA A 80 7.10 5.83 -1.05
C ALA A 80 6.58 6.92 -0.09
N LYS A 81 5.31 6.86 0.30
CA LYS A 81 4.72 7.78 1.29
C LYS A 81 5.45 7.74 2.64
N ARG A 82 5.81 6.55 3.13
CA ARG A 82 6.56 6.40 4.39
C ARG A 82 7.96 7.00 4.31
N LYS A 83 8.66 6.81 3.18
CA LYS A 83 9.98 7.42 2.94
C LYS A 83 9.89 8.95 2.91
N GLU A 84 8.94 9.49 2.15
CA GLU A 84 8.72 10.94 2.06
C GLU A 84 8.43 11.57 3.44
N LYS A 85 7.56 10.95 4.24
CA LYS A 85 7.28 11.39 5.62
C LYS A 85 8.51 11.36 6.51
N LYS A 86 9.33 10.30 6.42
CA LYS A 86 10.59 10.18 7.19
C LYS A 86 11.60 11.26 6.79
N GLU A 87 11.76 11.53 5.50
CA GLU A 87 12.68 12.57 5.02
C GLU A 87 12.24 13.97 5.44
N LYS A 88 10.94 14.28 5.35
CA LYS A 88 10.39 15.56 5.83
C LYS A 88 10.63 15.74 7.33
N LYS A 89 10.40 14.70 8.13
CA LYS A 89 10.68 14.74 9.57
C LYS A 89 12.16 14.96 9.86
N LYS A 90 13.06 14.22 9.18
CA LYS A 90 14.51 14.38 9.37
C LYS A 90 14.99 15.80 9.04
N LYS A 91 14.52 16.39 7.94
CA LYS A 91 14.86 17.78 7.56
C LYS A 91 14.39 18.78 8.60
N HIS A 92 13.16 18.61 9.11
CA HIS A 92 12.63 19.47 10.16
C HIS A 92 13.42 19.36 11.46
N ASP A 93 13.79 18.14 11.87
CA ASP A 93 14.59 17.91 13.07
C ASP A 93 16.00 18.51 12.94
N GLU A 94 16.66 18.35 11.78
CA GLU A 94 17.96 18.99 11.49
C GLU A 94 17.87 20.53 11.49
N GLU A 95 16.79 21.11 10.95
CA GLU A 95 16.59 22.56 10.97
C GLU A 95 16.39 23.09 12.39
N GLN A 96 15.61 22.39 13.21
CA GLN A 96 15.44 22.75 14.62
C GLN A 96 16.74 22.62 15.41
N GLU A 97 17.55 21.60 15.14
CA GLU A 97 18.85 21.43 15.79
C GLU A 97 19.81 22.56 15.42
N LYS A 98 19.90 22.92 14.13
CA LYS A 98 20.70 24.06 13.68
C LYS A 98 20.26 25.35 14.35
N LYS A 99 18.94 25.63 14.41
CA LYS A 99 18.41 26.83 15.09
C LYS A 99 18.81 26.87 16.57
N LYS A 100 18.73 25.73 17.28
CA LYS A 100 19.16 25.63 18.68
C LYS A 100 20.65 25.86 18.84
N GLN A 101 21.48 25.27 17.97
CA GLN A 101 22.93 25.49 17.99
C GLN A 101 23.28 26.96 17.74
N THR A 102 22.66 27.62 16.76
CA THR A 102 22.89 29.04 16.49
C THR A 102 22.50 29.92 17.68
N GLN A 103 21.35 29.66 18.31
CA GLN A 103 20.93 30.39 19.51
C GLN A 103 21.89 30.21 20.70
N ILE A 104 22.43 29.00 20.89
CA ILE A 104 23.42 28.73 21.93
C ILE A 104 24.72 29.50 21.66
N LEU A 105 25.20 29.51 20.42
CA LEU A 105 26.40 30.25 20.02
C LEU A 105 26.21 31.77 20.20
N GLU A 106 25.04 32.30 19.82
CA GLU A 106 24.71 33.71 20.00
C GLU A 106 24.67 34.12 21.47
N ALA A 107 24.06 33.29 22.34
CA ALA A 107 24.03 33.54 23.77
C ALA A 107 25.42 33.53 24.42
N GLN A 108 26.34 32.70 23.92
CA GLN A 108 27.72 32.65 24.42
C GLN A 108 28.57 33.85 24.01
N ALA A 109 28.25 34.53 22.92
CA ALA A 109 29.00 35.69 22.42
C ALA A 109 28.62 37.03 23.11
N GLN A 110 27.55 37.04 23.91
CA GLN A 110 27.06 38.23 24.62
C GLN A 110 27.56 38.35 26.07
N VAL A 111 28.43 37.43 26.51
CA VAL A 111 29.10 37.41 27.83
C VAL A 111 30.56 37.75 27.66
#